data_AF-A0A352NUT4-F1
#
_entry.id   AF-A0A352NUT4-F1
#
_cell.length_a   1.000
_cell.length_b   1.000
_cell.length_c   1.000
_cell.angle_alpha   90.00
_cell.angle_beta   90.00
_cell.angle_gamma   90.00
#
_symmetry.space_group_name_H-M   'P 1'
#
loop_
_entity.id
_entity.type
_entity.pdbx_description
1 polymer ?
#
loop_
_entity_poly.entity_id
_entity_poly.type
_entity_poly.pdbx_seq_one_letter_code
_entity_poly.pdbx_strand_id
1 'polypeptide(L)'
;YIYVTTCSDVFSSSYAPGVSATQSFGLDPEIVLKYLKYILKSNKVVSFDICEVSPRFDQDNATANLAAVIVFSLVNTLCEIKNLSLQI
;
A
#
# COMPACT_ATOMS: atom_id res chain seq x y z
N TYR A 1 11.38 -7.27 15.28
CA TYR A 1 11.42 -6.96 13.84
C TYR A 1 10.11 -7.37 13.20
N ILE A 2 9.67 -6.70 12.14
CA ILE A 2 8.39 -6.89 11.44
C ILE A 2 8.66 -6.93 9.94
N TYR A 3 8.09 -7.91 9.25
CA TYR A 3 7.98 -7.95 7.79
C TYR A 3 6.53 -7.65 7.42
N VAL A 4 6.29 -6.68 6.54
CA VAL A 4 4.91 -6.29 6.17
C VAL A 4 4.67 -6.68 4.72
N THR A 5 3.61 -7.45 4.47
CA THR A 5 3.11 -7.74 3.13
C THR A 5 1.69 -7.19 3.01
N THR A 6 1.41 -6.49 1.91
CA THR A 6 0.05 -5.98 1.61
C THR A 6 -0.47 -6.65 0.36
N CYS A 7 -1.47 -7.50 0.51
CA CYS A 7 -2.14 -8.13 -0.61
C CYS A 7 -3.15 -7.15 -1.21
N SER A 8 -3.10 -6.90 -2.52
CA SER A 8 -4.03 -5.97 -3.18
C SER A 8 -5.46 -6.48 -3.22
N ASP A 9 -5.68 -7.79 -3.06
CA ASP A 9 -7.02 -8.40 -3.04
C ASP A 9 -7.84 -8.05 -1.80
N VAL A 10 -7.23 -7.54 -0.72
CA VAL A 10 -7.92 -7.15 0.51
C VAL A 10 -8.73 -5.87 0.32
N PHE A 11 -8.40 -5.05 -0.69
CA PHE A 11 -9.07 -3.80 -0.94
C PHE A 11 -10.41 -4.03 -1.63
N SER A 12 -11.35 -3.10 -1.40
CA SER A 12 -12.61 -3.15 -2.15
C SER A 12 -12.34 -3.08 -3.65
N SER A 13 -13.11 -3.83 -4.43
CA SER A 13 -13.03 -3.88 -5.90
C SER A 13 -13.25 -2.51 -6.55
N SER A 14 -13.86 -1.56 -5.83
CA SER A 14 -13.95 -0.15 -6.24
C SER A 14 -12.59 0.57 -6.29
N TYR A 15 -11.58 0.06 -5.58
CA TYR A 15 -10.23 0.63 -5.53
C TYR A 15 -9.17 -0.28 -6.17
N ALA A 16 -9.33 -1.61 -6.04
CA ALA A 16 -8.40 -2.61 -6.58
C ALA A 16 -9.13 -3.65 -7.43
N PRO A 17 -9.62 -3.29 -8.64
CA PRO A 17 -10.28 -4.26 -9.54
C PRO A 17 -9.30 -5.26 -10.16
N GLY A 18 -8.04 -4.88 -10.31
CA GLY A 18 -6.97 -5.61 -10.98
C GLY A 18 -6.28 -6.62 -10.08
N VAL A 19 -7.04 -7.59 -9.58
CA VAL A 19 -6.57 -8.67 -8.70
C VAL A 19 -7.12 -10.02 -9.16
N SER A 20 -6.56 -11.11 -8.66
CA SER A 20 -7.03 -12.47 -8.99
C SER A 20 -8.39 -12.81 -8.34
N ALA A 21 -8.67 -12.25 -7.17
CA ALA A 21 -9.90 -12.46 -6.39
C ALA A 21 -10.44 -11.15 -5.79
N THR A 22 -11.31 -10.44 -6.52
CA THR A 22 -11.86 -9.14 -6.09
C THR A 22 -12.80 -9.25 -4.87
N GLN A 23 -12.74 -8.28 -3.95
CA GLN A 23 -13.61 -8.22 -2.77
C GLN A 23 -14.59 -7.05 -2.85
N SER A 24 -15.91 -7.29 -2.84
CA SER A 24 -16.90 -6.20 -2.84
C SER A 24 -16.98 -5.44 -1.51
N PHE A 25 -16.68 -6.12 -0.39
CA PHE A 25 -16.65 -5.54 0.95
C PHE A 25 -15.23 -5.50 1.52
N GLY A 26 -14.26 -5.22 0.64
CA GLY A 26 -12.86 -5.09 1.01
C GLY A 26 -12.55 -3.80 1.78
N LEU A 27 -11.30 -3.67 2.18
CA LEU A 27 -10.80 -2.57 2.99
C LEU A 27 -10.72 -1.27 2.19
N ASP A 28 -10.96 -0.15 2.88
CA ASP A 28 -10.67 1.19 2.38
C ASP A 28 -9.15 1.44 2.40
N PRO A 29 -8.53 1.80 1.26
CA PRO A 29 -7.10 2.02 1.21
C PRO A 29 -6.57 3.13 2.11
N GLU A 30 -7.37 4.15 2.41
CA GLU A 30 -6.98 5.24 3.30
C GLU A 30 -6.81 4.72 4.75
N ILE A 31 -7.70 3.82 5.18
CA ILE A 31 -7.62 3.18 6.49
C ILE A 31 -6.37 2.30 6.58
N VAL A 32 -6.14 1.46 5.57
CA VAL A 32 -4.95 0.60 5.51
C VAL A 32 -3.68 1.43 5.53
N LEU A 33 -3.62 2.52 4.76
CA LEU A 33 -2.47 3.40 4.72
C LEU A 33 -2.17 4.04 6.09
N LYS A 34 -3.21 4.43 6.85
CA LYS A 34 -3.04 4.93 8.24
C LYS A 34 -2.38 3.88 9.14
N TYR A 35 -2.81 2.62 9.06
CA TYR A 35 -2.21 1.53 9.83
C TYR A 35 -0.79 1.19 9.38
N LEU A 36 -0.52 1.15 8.07
CA LEU A 36 0.83 0.91 7.55
C LEU A 36 1.81 1.97 8.04
N LYS A 37 1.42 3.26 8.01
CA LYS A 37 2.24 4.36 8.56
C LYS A 37 2.47 4.22 10.07
N TYR A 38 1.45 3.81 10.83
CA TYR A 38 1.58 3.54 12.26
C TYR A 38 2.59 2.41 12.53
N ILE A 39 2.50 1.30 11.79
CA ILE A 39 3.43 0.17 11.88
C ILE A 39 4.84 0.62 11.51
N LEU A 40 5.01 1.43 10.47
CA LEU A 40 6.31 1.95 10.03
C LEU A 40 6.98 2.82 11.11
N LYS A 41 6.19 3.67 11.79
CA LYS A 41 6.65 4.50 12.92
C LYS A 41 7.10 3.70 14.15
N SER A 42 6.81 2.40 14.21
CA SER A 42 7.35 1.53 15.28
C SER A 42 8.86 1.32 15.21
N ASN A 43 9.52 1.70 14.09
CA ASN A 43 10.95 1.44 13.81
C ASN A 43 11.34 -0.05 13.84
N LYS A 44 10.37 -0.97 13.82
CA LYS A 44 10.60 -2.42 13.81
C LYS A 44 10.50 -3.05 12.42
N VAL A 45 10.00 -2.32 11.42
CA VAL A 45 9.82 -2.82 10.05
C VAL A 45 11.16 -2.97 9.35
N VAL A 46 11.39 -4.16 8.79
CA VAL A 46 12.64 -4.51 8.07
C VAL A 46 12.41 -4.49 6.56
N SER A 47 11.23 -4.88 6.10
CA SER A 47 10.87 -4.93 4.69
C SER A 47 9.36 -4.76 4.50
N PHE A 48 8.98 -4.30 3.31
CA PHE A 48 7.60 -4.12 2.86
C PHE A 48 7.46 -4.63 1.42
N ASP A 49 6.39 -5.37 1.13
CA ASP A 49 5.99 -5.75 -0.23
C ASP A 49 4.50 -5.52 -0.49
N ILE A 50 4.14 -5.54 -1.78
CA ILE A 50 2.77 -5.59 -2.27
C ILE A 50 2.64 -6.81 -3.17
N CYS A 51 1.58 -7.59 -2.99
CA CYS A 51 1.27 -8.77 -3.81
C CYS A 51 -0.14 -8.69 -4.44
N GLU A 52 -0.45 -9.64 -5.32
CA GLU A 52 -1.74 -9.80 -6.02
C GLU A 52 -2.17 -8.67 -6.99
N VAL A 53 -1.27 -7.75 -7.37
CA VAL A 53 -1.53 -6.85 -8.51
C VAL A 53 -1.52 -7.66 -9.81
N SER A 54 -2.65 -7.66 -10.52
CA SER A 54 -2.89 -8.44 -11.74
C SER A 54 -3.22 -7.51 -12.92
N PRO A 55 -2.23 -7.05 -13.71
CA PRO A 55 -2.43 -6.10 -14.82
C PRO A 55 -3.47 -6.55 -15.85
N ARG A 56 -3.63 -7.87 -16.05
CA ARG A 56 -4.64 -8.43 -16.96
C ARG A 56 -6.08 -8.06 -16.58
N PHE A 57 -6.34 -7.88 -15.30
CA PHE A 57 -7.67 -7.56 -14.77
C PHE A 57 -7.82 -6.09 -14.37
N ASP A 58 -6.73 -5.31 -14.47
CA ASP A 58 -6.72 -3.93 -14.01
C ASP A 58 -7.40 -3.02 -15.03
N GLN A 59 -8.36 -2.23 -14.54
CA GLN A 59 -9.08 -1.25 -15.35
C GLN A 59 -8.43 0.10 -15.15
N ASP A 60 -8.02 0.76 -16.24
CA ASP A 60 -7.37 2.07 -16.22
C ASP A 60 -6.17 2.18 -15.26
N ASN A 61 -5.47 1.05 -15.04
CA ASN A 61 -4.36 0.92 -14.09
C ASN A 61 -4.73 1.30 -12.64
N ALA A 62 -6.00 1.19 -12.24
CA ALA A 62 -6.48 1.61 -10.93
C ALA A 62 -5.70 0.94 -9.78
N THR A 63 -5.49 -0.37 -9.88
CA THR A 63 -4.80 -1.17 -8.86
C THR A 63 -3.30 -0.91 -8.87
N ALA A 64 -2.70 -0.82 -10.04
CA ALA A 64 -1.29 -0.46 -10.18
C ALA A 64 -1.00 0.94 -9.61
N ASN A 65 -1.87 1.92 -9.90
CA ASN A 65 -1.79 3.28 -9.35
C ASN A 65 -1.98 3.27 -7.84
N LEU A 66 -2.93 2.48 -7.32
CA LEU A 66 -3.11 2.33 -5.88
C LEU A 66 -1.85 1.80 -5.19
N ALA A 67 -1.24 0.74 -5.74
CA ALA A 67 0.00 0.18 -5.23
C ALA A 67 1.15 1.20 -5.26
N ALA A 68 1.29 1.96 -6.36
CA ALA A 68 2.28 3.02 -6.49
C ALA A 68 2.10 4.13 -5.44
N VAL A 69 0.86 4.56 -5.19
CA VAL A 69 0.54 5.56 -4.17
C VAL A 69 0.88 5.06 -2.77
N ILE A 70 0.57 3.79 -2.45
CA ILE A 70 0.94 3.19 -1.16
C ILE A 70 2.47 3.20 -0.98
N VAL A 71 3.22 2.69 -1.97
CA VAL A 71 4.69 2.66 -1.93
C VAL A 71 5.25 4.07 -1.75
N PHE A 72 4.81 5.02 -2.56
CA PHE A 72 5.23 6.41 -2.48
C PHE A 72 4.98 7.01 -1.09
N SER A 73 3.79 6.77 -0.53
CA SER A 73 3.43 7.28 0.79
C SER A 73 4.26 6.68 1.92
N LEU A 74 4.59 5.38 1.83
CA LEU A 74 5.47 4.73 2.81
C LEU A 74 6.93 5.20 2.68
N VAL A 75 7.43 5.39 1.46
CA VAL A 75 8.76 5.95 1.21
C VAL A 75 8.86 7.36 1.79
N ASN A 76 7.87 8.23 1.57
CA ASN A 76 7.85 9.56 2.18
C ASN A 76 7.83 9.49 3.71
N THR A 77 7.03 8.59 4.28
CA THR A 77 6.99 8.38 5.73
C THR A 77 8.36 7.90 6.26
N LEU A 78 9.08 7.04 5.51
CA LEU A 78 10.44 6.65 5.85
C LEU A 78 11.42 7.81 5.78
N CYS A 79 11.32 8.65 4.74
CA CYS A 79 12.14 9.85 4.62
C CYS A 79 11.94 10.79 5.81
N GLU A 80 10.70 11.01 6.25
CA GLU A 80 10.40 11.78 7.46
C GLU A 80 11.04 11.15 8.71
N ILE A 81 10.85 9.85 8.94
CA ILE A 81 11.41 9.12 10.10
C ILE A 81 12.95 9.19 10.11
N LYS A 82 13.58 9.19 8.93
CA LYS A 82 15.04 9.24 8.76
C LYS A 82 15.60 10.67 8.66
N ASN A 83 14.77 11.71 8.76
CA ASN A 83 15.15 13.11 8.56
C ASN A 83 15.79 13.38 7.18
N LEU A 84 15.28 12.71 6.15
CA LEU A 84 15.67 12.87 4.74
C LEU A 84 14.66 13.72 3.94
N SER A 85 13.57 14.16 4.58
CA SER A 85 12.59 15.03 3.94
C SER A 85 13.22 16.37 3.57
N LEU A 86 13.14 16.75 2.30
CA LEU A 86 13.53 18.09 1.85
C LEU A 86 12.64 19.12 2.55
N GLN A 87 13.25 20.05 3.28
CA GLN A 87 12.59 21.28 3.71
C GLN A 87 12.43 22.15 2.46
N ILE A 88 11.34 21.94 1.72
CA ILE A 88 10.88 22.88 0.69
C ILE A 88 9.81 23.76 1.32
#